data_AF-A0A7C4FG71-F1
#
_entry.id   AF-A0A7C4FG71-F1
#
_cell.length_a   1.000
_cell.length_b   1.000
_cell.length_c   1.000
_cell.angle_alpha   90.00
_cell.angle_beta   90.00
_cell.angle_gamma   90.00
#
_symmetry.space_group_name_H-M   'P 1'
#
loop_
_entity.id
_entity.type
_entity.pdbx_description
1 polymer ?
#
loop_
_entity_poly.entity_id
_entity_poly.type
_entity_poly.pdbx_seq_one_letter_code
_entity_poly.pdbx_strand_id
1 'polypeptide(L)'
;MDAIRWAEKDKLAKVLLQKSHLSPENFKALLLYYWKRDTTFEELGKRLGVQRSGAWKRWRKGVDAILRSFYTIELGIYSGVLEPEVAEFLLQDLQDYLSLLKEGESASKIRDKIELRMLKMLRKEPKKGY
;
A
#
# COMPACT_ATOMS: atom_id res chain seq x y z
N MET A 1 2.17 3.12 -18.82
CA MET A 1 0.82 2.90 -18.23
C MET A 1 0.61 3.97 -17.16
N ASP A 2 -0.55 4.64 -17.12
CA ASP A 2 -0.87 5.61 -16.05
C ASP A 2 -1.05 4.86 -14.71
N ALA A 3 -0.51 5.41 -13.62
CA ALA A 3 -0.61 4.91 -12.25
C ALA A 3 -2.05 4.59 -11.84
N ILE A 4 -3.00 5.46 -12.19
CA ILE A 4 -4.42 5.26 -11.86
C ILE A 4 -4.96 4.07 -12.64
N ARG A 5 -4.67 4.01 -13.94
CA ARG A 5 -5.16 2.94 -14.81
C ARG A 5 -4.59 1.58 -14.44
N TRP A 6 -3.36 1.53 -13.91
CA TRP A 6 -2.80 0.32 -13.32
C TRP A 6 -3.61 -0.10 -12.09
N ALA A 7 -3.78 0.79 -11.10
CA ALA A 7 -4.50 0.47 -9.86
C ALA A 7 -5.96 0.06 -10.10
N GLU A 8 -6.61 0.61 -11.13
CA GLU A 8 -7.98 0.25 -11.53
C GLU A 8 -8.08 -1.09 -12.28
N LYS A 9 -6.98 -1.68 -12.71
CA LYS A 9 -6.95 -2.99 -13.40
C LYS A 9 -6.37 -4.10 -12.53
N ASP A 10 -5.43 -3.76 -11.67
CA ASP A 10 -4.73 -4.70 -10.80
C ASP A 10 -5.68 -5.27 -9.73
N LYS A 11 -5.86 -6.59 -9.74
CA LYS A 11 -6.83 -7.28 -8.87
C LYS A 11 -6.39 -7.23 -7.41
N LEU A 12 -5.09 -7.44 -7.15
CA LEU A 12 -4.56 -7.42 -5.80
C LEU A 12 -4.63 -6.01 -5.21
N ALA A 13 -4.25 -4.99 -5.98
CA ALA A 13 -4.35 -3.59 -5.53
C ALA A 13 -5.77 -3.21 -5.11
N LYS A 14 -6.80 -3.70 -5.84
CA LYS A 14 -8.20 -3.48 -5.46
C LYS A 14 -8.58 -4.16 -4.15
N VAL A 15 -8.20 -5.42 -3.98
CA VAL A 15 -8.49 -6.18 -2.75
C VAL A 15 -7.78 -5.53 -1.56
N LEU A 16 -6.50 -5.18 -1.71
CA LEU A 16 -5.74 -4.50 -0.66
C LEU A 16 -6.36 -3.15 -0.31
N LEU A 17 -6.76 -2.35 -1.31
CA LEU A 17 -7.44 -1.08 -1.06
C LEU A 17 -8.75 -1.27 -0.28
N GLN A 18 -9.57 -2.26 -0.66
CA GLN A 18 -10.84 -2.58 0.01
C GLN A 18 -10.65 -3.06 1.46
N LYS A 19 -9.56 -3.77 1.75
CA LYS A 19 -9.25 -4.30 3.08
C LYS A 19 -8.47 -3.31 3.96
N SER A 20 -7.86 -2.30 3.34
CA SER A 20 -7.11 -1.27 4.04
C SER A 20 -8.01 -0.20 4.66
N HIS A 21 -7.45 0.62 5.56
CA HIS A 21 -8.11 1.82 6.07
C HIS A 21 -7.98 3.04 5.13
N LEU A 22 -7.59 2.84 3.87
CA LEU A 22 -7.32 3.90 2.91
C LEU A 22 -8.51 4.08 1.95
N SER A 23 -9.05 5.29 1.88
CA SER A 23 -10.10 5.62 0.89
C SER A 23 -9.51 5.66 -0.54
N PRO A 24 -10.28 5.32 -1.59
CA PRO A 24 -9.83 5.38 -2.97
C PRO A 24 -9.23 6.73 -3.39
N GLU A 25 -9.78 7.86 -2.93
CA GLU A 25 -9.31 9.21 -3.28
C GLU A 25 -7.93 9.50 -2.68
N ASN A 26 -7.71 9.10 -1.44
CA ASN A 26 -6.41 9.23 -0.77
C ASN A 26 -5.38 8.30 -1.41
N PHE A 27 -5.75 7.07 -1.75
CA PHE A 27 -4.88 6.14 -2.47
C PHE A 27 -4.47 6.66 -3.84
N LYS A 28 -5.43 7.20 -4.61
CA LYS A 28 -5.15 7.89 -5.88
C LYS A 28 -4.17 9.04 -5.68
N ALA A 29 -4.36 9.87 -4.65
CA ALA A 29 -3.44 10.97 -4.35
C ALA A 29 -2.01 10.49 -4.03
N LEU A 30 -1.86 9.42 -3.22
CA LEU A 30 -0.55 8.83 -2.92
C LEU A 30 0.10 8.25 -4.18
N LEU A 31 -0.63 7.45 -4.95
CA LEU A 31 -0.11 6.86 -6.18
C LEU A 31 0.39 7.94 -7.12
N LEU A 32 -0.42 8.95 -7.39
CA LEU A 32 -0.03 10.02 -8.30
C LEU A 32 1.22 10.78 -7.82
N TYR A 33 1.32 11.01 -6.51
CA TYR A 33 2.45 11.73 -5.91
C TYR A 33 3.77 10.94 -5.97
N TYR A 34 3.74 9.64 -5.64
CA TYR A 34 4.94 8.80 -5.58
C TYR A 34 5.31 8.15 -6.92
N TRP A 35 4.39 8.09 -7.89
CA TRP A 35 4.65 7.46 -9.19
C TRP A 35 5.57 8.27 -10.11
N LYS A 36 5.64 9.58 -9.91
CA LYS A 36 6.57 10.46 -10.63
C LYS A 36 7.43 11.21 -9.62
N ARG A 37 8.73 11.23 -9.88
CA ARG A 37 9.68 12.05 -9.13
C ARG A 37 9.24 13.52 -9.21
N ASP A 38 9.33 14.22 -8.09
CA ASP A 38 9.13 15.68 -7.98
C ASP A 38 7.71 16.20 -8.29
N THR A 39 6.67 15.37 -8.11
CA THR A 39 5.27 15.80 -8.25
C THR A 39 4.91 16.89 -7.23
N THR A 40 4.51 18.07 -7.71
CA THR A 40 4.05 19.16 -6.83
C THR A 40 2.56 19.00 -6.45
N PHE A 41 2.13 19.63 -5.35
CA PHE A 41 0.71 19.63 -4.96
C PHE A 41 -0.18 20.41 -5.95
N GLU A 42 0.39 21.35 -6.69
CA GLU A 42 -0.29 22.07 -7.77
C GLU A 42 -0.62 21.11 -8.92
N GLU A 43 0.37 20.35 -9.39
CA GLU A 43 0.20 19.32 -10.43
C GLU A 43 -0.73 18.20 -9.97
N LEU A 44 -0.55 17.74 -8.73
CA LEU A 44 -1.41 16.73 -8.14
C LEU A 44 -2.88 17.19 -8.10
N GLY A 45 -3.14 18.44 -7.76
CA GLY A 45 -4.48 19.04 -7.78
C GLY A 45 -5.10 19.00 -9.17
N LYS A 46 -4.35 19.43 -10.20
CA LYS A 46 -4.81 19.39 -11.60
C LYS A 46 -5.19 17.97 -12.02
N ARG A 47 -4.36 16.97 -11.68
CA ARG A 47 -4.63 15.56 -12.03
C ARG A 47 -5.81 14.95 -11.25
N LEU A 48 -6.06 15.42 -10.04
CA LEU A 48 -7.17 14.96 -9.18
C LEU A 48 -8.47 15.75 -9.37
N GLY A 49 -8.47 16.81 -10.19
CA GLY A 49 -9.62 17.70 -10.36
C GLY A 49 -9.97 18.49 -9.08
N VAL A 50 -8.96 18.85 -8.28
CA VAL A 50 -9.14 19.62 -7.02
C VAL A 50 -8.11 20.73 -6.88
N GLN A 51 -8.38 21.68 -5.99
CA GLN A 51 -7.41 22.71 -5.64
C GLN A 51 -6.17 22.11 -4.92
N ARG A 52 -5.04 22.84 -4.96
CA ARG A 52 -3.78 22.47 -4.29
C ARG A 52 -3.96 22.04 -2.84
N SER A 53 -4.77 22.77 -2.06
CA SER A 53 -5.08 22.45 -0.66
C SER A 53 -5.83 21.12 -0.50
N GLY A 54 -6.76 20.82 -1.42
CA GLY A 54 -7.48 19.56 -1.49
C GLY A 54 -6.56 18.38 -1.82
N ALA A 55 -5.63 18.58 -2.75
CA ALA A 55 -4.60 17.59 -3.09
C ALA A 55 -3.70 17.28 -1.90
N TRP A 56 -3.18 18.33 -1.23
CA TRP A 56 -2.38 18.17 -0.01
C TRP A 56 -3.15 17.42 1.07
N LYS A 57 -4.42 17.76 1.32
CA LYS A 57 -5.25 17.11 2.35
C LYS A 57 -5.47 15.62 2.05
N ARG A 58 -5.75 15.26 0.79
CA ARG A 58 -5.93 13.85 0.39
C ARG A 58 -4.63 13.05 0.52
N TRP A 59 -3.53 13.62 0.04
CA TRP A 59 -2.20 13.02 0.21
C TRP A 59 -1.88 12.83 1.71
N ARG A 60 -2.07 13.86 2.52
CA ARG A 60 -1.76 13.83 3.95
C ARG A 60 -2.57 12.78 4.69
N LYS A 61 -3.89 12.72 4.44
CA LYS A 61 -4.75 11.67 5.00
C LYS A 61 -4.30 10.27 4.61
N GLY A 62 -3.78 10.10 3.39
CA GLY A 62 -3.21 8.83 2.95
C GLY A 62 -1.94 8.46 3.71
N VAL A 63 -1.00 9.39 3.85
CA VAL A 63 0.23 9.19 4.65
C VAL A 63 -0.11 8.88 6.10
N ASP A 64 -1.03 9.62 6.70
CA ASP A 64 -1.45 9.40 8.09
C ASP A 64 -2.10 8.02 8.28
N ALA A 65 -2.80 7.48 7.26
CA ALA A 65 -3.36 6.13 7.30
C ALA A 65 -2.27 5.04 7.27
N ILE A 66 -1.21 5.24 6.49
CA ILE A 66 -0.04 4.35 6.48
C ILE A 66 0.63 4.37 7.86
N LEU A 67 0.87 5.56 8.42
CA LEU A 67 1.50 5.70 9.75
C LEU A 67 0.66 5.06 10.86
N ARG A 68 -0.67 5.25 10.86
CA ARG A 68 -1.55 4.58 11.82
C ARG A 68 -1.50 3.06 11.70
N SER A 69 -1.44 2.54 10.47
CA SER A 69 -1.34 1.10 10.22
C SER A 69 -0.02 0.55 10.76
N PHE A 70 1.09 1.28 10.55
CA PHE A 70 2.38 0.95 11.16
C PHE A 70 2.29 0.87 12.68
N TYR A 71 1.77 1.91 13.36
CA TYR A 71 1.62 1.87 14.82
C TYR A 71 0.67 0.76 15.31
N THR A 72 -0.32 0.37 14.51
CA THR A 72 -1.21 -0.75 14.83
C THR A 72 -0.45 -2.08 14.82
N ILE A 73 0.43 -2.28 13.84
CA ILE A 73 1.31 -3.45 13.77
C ILE A 73 2.30 -3.44 14.94
N GLU A 74 2.96 -2.31 15.22
CA GLU A 74 3.89 -2.18 16.34
C GLU A 74 3.21 -2.48 17.68
N LEU A 75 1.98 -2.01 17.89
CA LEU A 75 1.20 -2.34 19.08
C LEU A 75 0.92 -3.85 19.16
N GLY A 76 0.61 -4.49 18.03
CA GLY A 76 0.41 -5.94 17.95
C GLY A 76 1.66 -6.74 18.32
N ILE A 77 2.83 -6.30 17.85
CA ILE A 77 4.14 -6.87 18.22
C ILE A 77 4.40 -6.67 19.71
N TYR A 78 4.28 -5.43 20.19
CA TYR A 78 4.57 -5.08 21.57
C TYR A 78 3.68 -5.83 22.58
N SER A 79 2.43 -6.10 22.21
CA SER A 79 1.48 -6.85 23.03
C SER A 79 1.51 -8.36 22.83
N GLY A 80 2.34 -8.88 21.90
CA GLY A 80 2.46 -10.31 21.64
C GLY A 80 1.22 -10.95 20.99
N VAL A 81 0.38 -10.16 20.29
CA VAL A 81 -0.86 -10.64 19.64
C VAL A 81 -0.72 -10.80 18.12
N LEU A 82 0.44 -10.48 17.56
CA LEU A 82 0.72 -10.69 16.13
C LEU A 82 1.09 -12.16 15.87
N GLU A 83 0.38 -12.79 14.93
CA GLU A 83 0.67 -14.16 14.51
C GLU A 83 2.10 -14.26 13.92
N PRO A 84 2.93 -15.24 14.32
CA PRO A 84 4.30 -15.38 13.84
C PRO A 84 4.44 -15.41 12.32
N GLU A 85 3.52 -16.10 11.63
CA GLU A 85 3.51 -16.18 10.17
C GLU A 85 3.26 -14.82 9.52
N VAL A 86 2.38 -13.99 10.10
CA VAL A 86 2.13 -12.62 9.62
C VAL A 86 3.39 -11.77 9.78
N ALA A 87 4.11 -11.92 10.90
CA ALA A 87 5.38 -11.24 11.12
C ALA A 87 6.45 -11.67 10.10
N GLU A 88 6.54 -12.96 9.77
CA GLU A 88 7.46 -13.46 8.74
C GLU A 88 7.15 -12.89 7.35
N PHE A 89 5.87 -12.86 6.96
CA PHE A 89 5.47 -12.27 5.68
C PHE A 89 5.78 -10.77 5.61
N LEU A 90 5.47 -10.01 6.67
CA LEU A 90 5.81 -8.59 6.78
C LEU A 90 7.33 -8.37 6.64
N LEU A 91 8.14 -9.18 7.33
CA LEU A 91 9.60 -9.08 7.24
C LEU A 91 10.10 -9.30 5.81
N GLN A 92 9.59 -10.33 5.12
CA GLN A 92 9.96 -10.62 3.73
C GLN A 92 9.53 -9.50 2.78
N ASP A 93 8.32 -8.97 2.92
CA ASP A 93 7.80 -7.86 2.10
C ASP A 93 8.65 -6.59 2.28
N LEU A 94 9.02 -6.27 3.51
CA LEU A 94 9.88 -5.12 3.82
C LEU A 94 11.30 -5.30 3.27
N GLN A 95 11.87 -6.51 3.38
CA GLN A 95 13.18 -6.81 2.80
C GLN A 95 13.18 -6.65 1.29
N ASP A 96 12.20 -7.21 0.58
CA ASP A 96 12.07 -7.05 -0.87
C ASP A 96 11.92 -5.57 -1.25
N TYR A 97 11.09 -4.81 -0.53
CA TYR A 97 10.93 -3.37 -0.78
C TYR A 97 12.24 -2.59 -0.56
N LEU A 98 13.03 -2.93 0.46
CA LEU A 98 14.33 -2.31 0.67
C LEU A 98 15.33 -2.66 -0.42
N SER A 99 15.31 -3.90 -0.93
CA SER A 99 16.11 -4.31 -2.09
C SER A 99 15.75 -3.52 -3.34
N LEU A 100 14.47 -3.17 -3.56
CA LEU A 100 14.05 -2.24 -4.62
C LEU A 100 14.85 -0.94 -4.61
N LEU A 101 14.91 -0.33 -3.42
CA LEU A 101 15.44 1.00 -3.23
C LEU A 101 16.96 1.03 -3.32
N LYS A 102 17.62 -0.08 -3.00
CA LYS A 102 19.08 -0.21 -2.99
C LYS A 102 19.65 -0.70 -4.32
N GLU A 103 19.03 -1.71 -4.92
CA GLU A 103 19.60 -2.48 -6.04
C GLU A 103 18.91 -2.19 -7.38
N GLY A 104 17.88 -1.34 -7.38
CA GLY A 104 17.16 -0.98 -8.59
C GLY A 104 16.36 -2.15 -9.17
N GLU A 105 15.92 -3.09 -8.33
CA GLU A 105 14.99 -4.13 -8.77
C GLU A 105 13.76 -3.50 -9.47
N SER A 106 13.09 -4.26 -10.34
CA SER A 106 11.87 -3.75 -10.97
C SER A 106 10.70 -3.80 -9.98
N ALA A 107 9.95 -2.71 -9.87
CA ALA A 107 8.74 -2.65 -9.03
C ALA A 107 7.67 -3.70 -9.40
N SER A 108 7.73 -4.33 -10.58
CA SER A 108 6.85 -5.45 -10.96
C SER A 108 7.21 -6.74 -10.24
N LYS A 109 8.50 -7.12 -10.19
CA LYS A 109 8.97 -8.34 -9.50
C LYS A 109 8.56 -8.38 -8.03
N ILE A 110 8.58 -7.23 -7.35
CA ILE A 110 8.17 -7.15 -5.94
C ILE A 110 6.67 -7.37 -5.80
N ARG A 111 5.86 -6.82 -6.71
CA ARG A 111 4.41 -7.06 -6.72
C ARG A 111 4.11 -8.54 -6.88
N ASP A 112 4.80 -9.22 -7.78
CA ASP A 112 4.61 -10.66 -8.01
C ASP A 112 4.95 -11.47 -6.74
N LYS A 113 6.04 -11.13 -6.04
CA LYS A 113 6.42 -11.75 -4.76
C LYS A 113 5.36 -11.52 -3.66
N ILE A 114 4.88 -10.29 -3.52
CA ILE A 114 3.81 -9.93 -2.56
C ILE A 114 2.53 -10.69 -2.89
N GLU A 115 2.11 -10.74 -4.15
CA GLU A 115 0.91 -11.46 -4.59
C GLU A 115 0.99 -12.95 -4.23
N LEU A 116 2.13 -13.59 -4.50
CA LEU A 116 2.36 -14.99 -4.16
C LEU A 116 2.30 -15.24 -2.64
N ARG A 117 2.85 -14.34 -1.81
CA ARG A 117 2.78 -14.45 -0.34
C ARG A 117 1.37 -14.24 0.18
N MET A 118 0.64 -13.25 -0.34
CA MET A 118 -0.76 -13.01 0.00
C MET A 118 -1.66 -14.19 -0.36
N LEU A 119 -1.46 -14.82 -1.52
CA LEU A 119 -2.19 -16.04 -1.89
C LEU A 119 -1.90 -17.21 -0.94
N LYS A 120 -0.68 -17.33 -0.42
CA LYS A 120 -0.33 -18.33 0.60
C LYS A 120 -1.04 -18.05 1.93
N MET A 121 -1.14 -16.78 2.35
CA MET A 121 -1.91 -16.39 3.54
C MET A 121 -3.40 -16.72 3.40
N LEU A 122 -4.03 -16.30 2.28
CA LEU A 122 -5.47 -16.49 2.06
C LEU A 122 -5.88 -17.97 1.95
N ARG A 123 -5.00 -18.84 1.45
CA ARG A 123 -5.27 -20.29 1.38
C ARG A 123 -5.24 -20.97 2.75
N LYS A 124 -4.66 -20.31 3.76
CA LYS A 124 -4.54 -20.81 5.13
C LYS A 124 -5.54 -20.18 6.10
N GLU A 125 -6.27 -19.13 5.69
CA GLU A 125 -7.42 -18.68 6.47
C GLU A 125 -8.36 -19.88 6.66
N PRO A 126 -8.64 -20.31 7.90
CA PRO A 126 -9.61 -21.38 8.11
C PRO A 126 -10.92 -20.92 7.49
N LYS A 127 -11.53 -21.78 6.65
CA LYS A 127 -12.93 -21.59 6.26
C LYS A 127 -13.69 -21.34 7.54
N LYS A 128 -14.24 -20.14 7.73
CA LYS A 128 -15.08 -19.81 8.88
C LYS A 128 -16.21 -20.83 8.93
N GLY A 129 -16.05 -21.83 9.79
CA GLY A 129 -17.10 -22.70 10.28
C GLY A 129 -17.47 -22.17 11.65
N TYR A 130 -18.48 -21.32 11.68
CA TYR A 130 -19.38 -21.11 12.82
C TYR A 130 -20.77 -20.89 12.22
#